data_AF-A0A9W8A8W4-F1
#
_entry.id   AF-A0A9W8A8W4-F1
#
_cell.length_a   1.000
_cell.length_b   1.000
_cell.length_c   1.000
_cell.angle_alpha   90.00
_cell.angle_beta   90.00
_cell.angle_gamma   90.00
#
_symmetry.space_group_name_H-M   'P 1'
#
loop_
_entity.id
_entity.type
_entity.pdbx_description
1 polymer ?
#
loop_
_entity_poly.entity_id
_entity_poly.type
_entity_poly.pdbx_seq_one_letter_code
_entity_poly.pdbx_strand_id
1 'polypeptide(L)'
;MPKRNTATAKANNNIRSSATMGNTESDIKAAVDSHLTSVTEKEDTTTTKSELDHSSHSDSTEIETIELAETQPGNDVVSINSISDNNTDKETKQENNSTKIPEVVEKTVQEVPERVQPGTKVFSGKRSWLAIMFYRIFKNPTPTLDRMVKFISSSSGQDKVWMFVQYFTKVLRYLFAMRRRHGLAKRVGTLSGIISDYRIMSRLTDLVPMFQYLRYVEQNPSQSRTLQNTDRLMNLLLLCYYPLEHIYWLGAHNIIAISESEVESSGIWSCRFWAAWVVVQFFHLYKERQILKARKRACFEKTDMDATDLQKELETIEQANKDWYIQLIINASYFPLTIHWSLRHSTFPDVLVGVFGTIAAAAQAYTKWKSL
;
A
#
# COMPACT_ATOMS: atom_id res chain seq x y z
N MET A 1 -22.45 -28.50 38.45
CA MET A 1 -21.00 -28.80 38.39
C MET A 1 -20.81 -30.29 38.11
N PRO A 2 -19.74 -30.73 37.44
CA PRO A 2 -18.99 -30.13 36.31
C PRO A 2 -18.73 -31.20 35.20
N LYS A 3 -18.10 -31.01 34.03
CA LYS A 3 -16.94 -30.18 33.63
C LYS A 3 -17.02 -29.75 32.15
N ARG A 4 -16.71 -28.48 31.89
CA ARG A 4 -16.33 -27.91 30.58
C ARG A 4 -14.87 -28.28 30.30
N ASN A 5 -14.56 -28.79 29.10
CA ASN A 5 -13.19 -29.00 28.63
C ASN A 5 -12.60 -27.70 28.10
N THR A 6 -11.54 -27.25 28.74
CA THR A 6 -10.59 -26.23 28.29
C THR A 6 -9.48 -26.91 27.49
N ALA A 7 -9.48 -26.74 26.16
CA ALA A 7 -8.42 -27.24 25.29
C ALA A 7 -8.20 -26.28 24.09
N THR A 8 -7.89 -25.02 24.38
CA THR A 8 -7.46 -24.02 23.38
C THR A 8 -6.38 -23.13 23.99
N ALA A 9 -5.23 -23.72 24.31
CA ALA A 9 -4.02 -23.00 24.71
C ALA A 9 -2.77 -23.91 24.74
N LYS A 10 -2.46 -24.63 23.66
CA LYS A 10 -1.22 -25.43 23.58
C LYS A 10 -0.82 -25.81 22.16
N ALA A 11 -0.55 -24.81 21.31
CA ALA A 11 0.00 -25.07 19.97
C ALA A 11 1.18 -24.16 19.57
N ASN A 12 1.61 -23.20 20.40
CA ASN A 12 2.61 -22.20 19.99
C ASN A 12 3.91 -22.21 20.80
N ASN A 13 4.38 -23.37 21.25
CA ASN A 13 5.56 -23.41 22.12
C ASN A 13 6.47 -24.64 21.98
N ASN A 14 6.55 -25.29 20.81
CA ASN A 14 7.34 -26.51 20.67
C ASN A 14 8.21 -26.62 19.41
N ILE A 15 8.97 -25.56 19.10
CA ILE A 15 10.20 -25.68 18.29
C ILE A 15 11.34 -24.96 19.03
N ARG A 16 11.68 -25.47 20.22
CA ARG A 16 12.96 -25.20 20.88
C ARG A 16 13.23 -26.25 21.97
N SER A 17 13.58 -27.47 21.58
CA SER A 17 14.35 -28.41 22.41
C SER A 17 14.53 -29.76 21.70
N SER A 18 15.63 -29.93 20.97
CA SER A 18 16.31 -31.22 20.85
C SER A 18 17.71 -30.99 20.29
N ALA A 19 18.65 -30.64 21.16
CA ALA A 19 20.07 -30.67 20.86
C ALA A 19 20.75 -31.52 21.93
N THR A 20 20.91 -32.82 21.64
CA THR A 20 21.95 -33.69 22.18
C THR A 20 21.95 -34.99 21.39
N MET A 21 22.84 -35.10 20.41
CA MET A 21 23.58 -36.32 20.08
C MET A 21 24.75 -35.90 19.17
N GLY A 22 25.97 -36.14 19.63
CA GLY A 22 27.19 -35.75 18.93
C GLY A 22 27.42 -36.63 17.70
N ASN A 23 27.91 -36.03 16.63
CA ASN A 23 28.57 -36.72 15.54
C ASN A 23 29.83 -35.93 15.14
N THR A 24 30.88 -36.69 14.92
CA THR A 24 32.27 -36.28 14.73
C THR A 24 32.52 -35.78 13.30
N GLU A 25 33.52 -34.92 13.17
CA GLU A 25 33.99 -34.23 11.95
C GLU A 25 34.35 -35.19 10.77
N SER A 26 34.43 -36.50 11.03
CA SER A 26 34.63 -37.56 10.04
C SER A 26 33.44 -37.77 9.10
N ASP A 27 32.21 -37.57 9.59
CA ASP A 27 31.00 -38.01 8.87
C ASP A 27 30.56 -36.97 7.82
N ILE A 28 30.95 -35.71 8.03
CA ILE A 28 30.70 -34.61 7.10
C ILE A 28 31.62 -34.73 5.87
N LYS A 29 32.84 -35.26 6.04
CA LYS A 29 33.81 -35.38 4.95
C LYS A 29 33.44 -36.48 3.95
N ALA A 30 32.88 -37.59 4.44
CA ALA A 30 32.43 -38.71 3.59
C ALA A 30 31.19 -38.35 2.74
N ALA A 31 30.31 -37.47 3.22
CA ALA A 31 29.13 -37.02 2.48
C ALA A 31 29.46 -36.01 1.36
N VAL A 32 30.53 -35.24 1.51
CA VAL A 32 30.98 -34.25 0.51
C VAL A 32 31.65 -34.94 -0.69
N ASP A 33 32.44 -35.99 -0.45
CA ASP A 33 33.14 -36.71 -1.53
C ASP A 33 32.19 -37.58 -2.39
N SER A 34 31.06 -38.03 -1.83
CA SER A 34 30.03 -38.77 -2.57
C SER A 34 29.19 -37.91 -3.51
N HIS A 35 29.19 -36.58 -3.34
CA HIS A 35 28.33 -35.68 -4.13
C HIS A 35 29.05 -35.02 -5.32
N LEU A 36 30.39 -35.06 -5.33
CA LEU A 36 31.22 -34.54 -6.43
C LEU A 36 31.38 -35.52 -7.61
N THR A 37 30.97 -36.78 -7.46
CA THR A 37 31.06 -37.81 -8.50
C THR A 37 29.77 -37.96 -9.33
N SER A 38 28.66 -37.31 -8.95
CA SER A 38 27.36 -37.45 -9.65
C SER A 38 26.98 -36.26 -10.56
N VAL A 39 27.87 -35.28 -10.76
CA VAL A 39 27.56 -34.02 -11.47
C VAL A 39 28.26 -33.92 -12.85
N THR A 40 29.03 -34.92 -13.28
CA THR A 40 29.72 -34.92 -14.58
C THR A 40 29.06 -35.76 -15.68
N GLU A 41 27.82 -36.20 -15.51
CA GLU A 41 27.05 -36.88 -16.57
C GLU A 41 25.63 -36.30 -16.65
N LYS A 42 25.45 -35.25 -17.46
CA LYS A 42 24.21 -34.94 -18.21
C LYS A 42 24.35 -33.60 -18.95
N GLU A 43 25.20 -33.58 -19.96
CA GLU A 43 25.02 -32.72 -21.13
C GLU A 43 24.70 -33.65 -22.31
N ASP A 44 23.47 -33.59 -22.82
CA ASP A 44 23.15 -33.58 -24.26
C ASP A 44 21.66 -33.84 -24.53
N THR A 45 21.20 -33.27 -25.66
CA THR A 45 19.99 -33.55 -26.46
C THR A 45 18.77 -32.60 -26.42
N THR A 46 18.78 -31.68 -27.40
CA THR A 46 17.83 -31.61 -28.54
C THR A 46 16.63 -30.62 -28.55
N THR A 47 16.72 -29.77 -29.58
CA THR A 47 15.82 -28.85 -30.30
C THR A 47 14.53 -29.43 -30.91
N THR A 48 13.40 -28.68 -30.91
CA THR A 48 12.54 -28.41 -32.11
C THR A 48 11.45 -27.33 -31.91
N LYS A 49 11.16 -26.62 -33.02
CA LYS A 49 10.21 -25.50 -33.27
C LYS A 49 8.75 -25.96 -33.53
N SER A 50 7.77 -25.08 -33.34
CA SER A 50 6.79 -24.66 -34.39
C SER A 50 5.85 -23.52 -33.96
N GLU A 51 5.64 -22.56 -34.87
CA GLU A 51 4.66 -21.45 -34.87
C GLU A 51 3.22 -21.92 -35.17
N LEU A 52 2.21 -21.12 -34.82
CA LEU A 52 1.14 -20.63 -35.73
C LEU A 52 0.12 -19.69 -35.06
N ASP A 53 -0.34 -18.74 -35.86
CA ASP A 53 -1.24 -17.58 -35.64
C ASP A 53 -2.74 -17.89 -35.45
N HIS A 54 -3.50 -16.94 -34.86
CA HIS A 54 -4.65 -16.24 -35.49
C HIS A 54 -5.39 -15.24 -34.55
N SER A 55 -5.44 -13.95 -34.95
CA SER A 55 -6.62 -13.05 -35.24
C SER A 55 -8.01 -13.42 -34.66
N SER A 56 -8.98 -12.57 -34.25
CA SER A 56 -9.24 -11.10 -34.18
C SER A 56 -10.64 -10.86 -33.52
N HIS A 57 -11.10 -9.58 -33.48
CA HIS A 57 -12.47 -9.02 -33.20
C HIS A 57 -12.81 -8.74 -31.72
N SER A 58 -12.89 -7.48 -31.24
CA SER A 58 -13.81 -6.33 -31.50
C SER A 58 -15.04 -6.33 -30.56
N ASP A 59 -15.12 -5.37 -29.64
CA ASP A 59 -16.21 -4.37 -29.63
C ASP A 59 -16.11 -3.40 -28.45
N SER A 60 -16.43 -2.15 -28.78
CA SER A 60 -16.52 -0.95 -27.96
C SER A 60 -17.85 -0.87 -27.21
N THR A 61 -17.85 -0.29 -25.99
CA THR A 61 -18.99 0.45 -25.43
C THR A 61 -18.56 1.40 -24.31
N GLU A 62 -19.30 2.50 -24.25
CA GLU A 62 -19.06 3.78 -23.59
C GLU A 62 -19.50 3.84 -22.12
N ILE A 63 -18.81 4.70 -21.37
CA ILE A 63 -19.24 5.56 -20.23
C ILE A 63 -19.59 4.90 -18.89
N GLU A 64 -18.74 5.14 -17.88
CA GLU A 64 -19.13 5.90 -16.67
C GLU A 64 -17.88 6.38 -15.89
N THR A 65 -17.81 7.68 -15.64
CA THR A 65 -16.71 8.37 -14.94
C THR A 65 -16.82 8.10 -13.44
N ILE A 66 -15.97 7.21 -12.89
CA ILE A 66 -15.90 6.95 -11.45
C ILE A 66 -14.52 7.35 -10.92
N GLU A 67 -14.54 8.43 -10.16
CA GLU A 67 -13.47 9.03 -9.38
C GLU A 67 -13.05 8.12 -8.22
N LEU A 68 -12.09 7.21 -8.42
CA LEU A 68 -11.54 6.37 -7.34
C LEU A 68 -10.05 6.04 -7.58
N ALA A 69 -9.18 6.98 -7.22
CA ALA A 69 -7.78 6.69 -6.92
C ALA A 69 -7.64 6.63 -5.40
N GLU A 70 -7.33 5.46 -4.83
CA GLU A 70 -6.61 5.32 -3.54
C GLU A 70 -6.61 3.87 -3.03
N THR A 71 -5.40 3.32 -2.86
CA THR A 71 -4.94 2.29 -1.89
C THR A 71 -3.79 1.52 -2.54
N GLN A 72 -2.65 1.31 -1.86
CA GLN A 72 -1.89 0.04 -1.85
C GLN A 72 -0.50 0.20 -1.18
N PRO A 73 0.05 -0.86 -0.54
CA PRO A 73 1.44 -0.90 -0.09
C PRO A 73 2.32 -1.22 -1.31
N GLY A 74 2.66 -0.19 -2.09
CA GLY A 74 3.52 -0.34 -3.27
C GLY A 74 3.17 0.58 -4.45
N ASN A 75 1.98 1.22 -4.45
CA ASN A 75 1.53 2.05 -5.57
C ASN A 75 1.48 3.57 -5.29
N ASP A 76 2.03 4.06 -4.18
CA ASP A 76 2.20 5.52 -4.00
C ASP A 76 3.34 6.11 -4.88
N VAL A 77 3.86 5.36 -5.86
CA VAL A 77 5.01 5.74 -6.70
C VAL A 77 4.62 6.54 -7.95
N VAL A 78 3.34 6.67 -8.31
CA VAL A 78 2.95 7.53 -9.44
C VAL A 78 1.90 8.55 -9.01
N SER A 79 2.37 9.60 -8.32
CA SER A 79 1.70 10.90 -8.34
C SER A 79 2.38 11.78 -9.39
N ILE A 80 2.13 11.51 -10.68
CA ILE A 80 2.37 12.49 -11.75
C ILE A 80 1.02 13.16 -12.02
N ASN A 81 0.71 14.21 -11.26
CA ASN A 81 -0.28 15.20 -11.67
C ASN A 81 0.35 16.59 -11.53
N SER A 82 0.95 17.05 -12.62
CA SER A 82 1.12 18.46 -12.97
C SER A 82 1.48 18.57 -14.44
N ILE A 83 0.49 18.30 -15.31
CA ILE A 83 0.46 18.84 -16.66
C ILE A 83 -0.88 19.57 -16.75
N SER A 84 -0.86 20.88 -16.54
CA SER A 84 -1.98 21.73 -16.94
C SER A 84 -1.93 21.86 -18.45
N ASP A 85 -2.90 21.28 -19.14
CA ASP A 85 -3.15 21.64 -20.53
C ASP A 85 -3.81 23.03 -20.57
N ASN A 86 -2.99 24.05 -20.82
CA ASN A 86 -3.45 25.35 -21.27
C ASN A 86 -3.80 25.24 -22.74
N ASN A 87 -5.08 25.37 -23.09
CA ASN A 87 -5.49 25.78 -24.43
C ASN A 87 -6.80 26.59 -24.36
N THR A 88 -6.64 27.90 -24.18
CA THR A 88 -7.50 28.98 -24.67
C THR A 88 -6.90 29.38 -26.03
N ASP A 89 -7.58 29.64 -27.15
CA ASP A 89 -8.90 30.16 -27.47
C ASP A 89 -9.25 29.79 -28.93
N LYS A 90 -10.54 29.82 -29.30
CA LYS A 90 -11.04 30.61 -30.45
C LYS A 90 -12.57 30.53 -30.59
N GLU A 91 -13.16 31.73 -30.64
CA GLU A 91 -14.58 32.06 -30.83
C GLU A 91 -15.16 31.61 -32.18
N THR A 92 -16.45 31.27 -32.22
CA THR A 92 -17.39 31.76 -33.27
C THR A 92 -18.87 31.70 -32.86
N LYS A 93 -19.61 32.70 -33.38
CA LYS A 93 -21.02 33.10 -33.17
C LYS A 93 -22.09 32.17 -33.80
N GLN A 94 -23.31 32.20 -33.26
CA GLN A 94 -24.64 32.44 -33.93
C GLN A 94 -25.77 31.77 -33.11
N GLU A 95 -26.71 32.53 -32.52
CA GLU A 95 -27.97 33.09 -33.07
C GLU A 95 -29.14 32.08 -33.19
N ASN A 96 -30.18 32.31 -32.36
CA ASN A 96 -31.62 32.02 -32.46
C ASN A 96 -32.12 30.92 -33.44
N ASN A 97 -33.02 30.02 -33.00
CA ASN A 97 -34.47 30.26 -32.92
C ASN A 97 -35.29 28.96 -32.74
N SER A 98 -36.48 29.11 -32.14
CA SER A 98 -37.75 28.41 -32.48
C SER A 98 -38.30 27.22 -31.66
N THR A 99 -39.26 27.56 -30.76
CA THR A 99 -40.71 27.25 -30.85
C THR A 99 -41.26 25.81 -30.68
N LYS A 100 -42.02 25.58 -29.58
CA LYS A 100 -43.41 24.99 -29.42
C LYS A 100 -43.52 24.13 -28.13
N ILE A 101 -44.20 24.55 -27.04
CA ILE A 101 -45.66 24.53 -26.70
C ILE A 101 -46.21 23.09 -26.45
N PRO A 102 -47.17 22.77 -25.51
CA PRO A 102 -47.84 23.55 -24.45
C PRO A 102 -47.93 22.90 -23.04
N GLU A 103 -48.36 23.79 -22.14
CA GLU A 103 -49.05 23.70 -20.85
C GLU A 103 -50.27 22.73 -20.76
N VAL A 104 -50.38 22.00 -19.65
CA VAL A 104 -51.65 21.50 -19.08
C VAL A 104 -51.64 21.74 -17.57
N VAL A 105 -52.71 22.40 -17.11
CA VAL A 105 -53.01 22.90 -15.77
C VAL A 105 -53.77 21.84 -14.97
N GLU A 106 -53.46 21.64 -13.68
CA GLU A 106 -54.42 21.87 -12.56
C GLU A 106 -53.91 21.44 -11.17
N LYS A 107 -53.94 22.45 -10.27
CA LYS A 107 -54.44 22.47 -8.88
C LYS A 107 -53.93 21.43 -7.87
N THR A 108 -53.37 21.91 -6.76
CA THR A 108 -54.08 22.00 -5.46
C THR A 108 -53.32 22.93 -4.50
N VAL A 109 -54.08 23.83 -3.88
CA VAL A 109 -53.72 24.82 -2.86
C VAL A 109 -53.64 24.16 -1.49
N GLN A 110 -52.64 24.47 -0.65
CA GLN A 110 -52.89 24.74 0.78
C GLN A 110 -51.71 25.42 1.51
N GLU A 111 -52.11 26.32 2.40
CA GLU A 111 -51.37 27.38 3.10
C GLU A 111 -50.37 26.88 4.15
N VAL A 112 -49.29 27.64 4.37
CA VAL A 112 -48.44 27.54 5.57
C VAL A 112 -48.69 28.80 6.42
N PRO A 113 -49.14 28.69 7.68
CA PRO A 113 -49.55 29.86 8.46
C PRO A 113 -48.37 30.59 9.12
N GLU A 114 -48.45 31.89 8.94
CA GLU A 114 -48.11 33.04 9.79
C GLU A 114 -47.31 32.88 11.11
N ARG A 115 -46.25 33.68 11.14
CA ARG A 115 -45.41 34.23 12.21
C ARG A 115 -46.08 34.34 13.61
N VAL A 116 -45.50 33.67 14.62
CA VAL A 116 -45.79 33.89 16.06
C VAL A 116 -44.71 34.80 16.70
N GLN A 117 -45.18 35.77 17.49
CA GLN A 117 -44.43 36.83 18.19
C GLN A 117 -43.65 36.35 19.45
N PRO A 118 -42.67 37.14 19.95
CA PRO A 118 -41.74 36.69 20.99
C PRO A 118 -42.32 36.91 22.39
N GLY A 119 -42.46 35.84 23.15
CA GLY A 119 -43.02 35.94 24.50
C GLY A 119 -43.06 34.61 25.23
N THR A 120 -41.91 33.97 25.46
CA THR A 120 -41.84 32.87 26.42
C THR A 120 -40.50 32.86 27.14
N LYS A 121 -40.61 32.85 28.47
CA LYS A 121 -39.56 33.00 29.48
C LYS A 121 -38.32 32.16 29.13
N VAL A 122 -37.19 32.83 28.98
CA VAL A 122 -35.86 32.19 28.91
C VAL A 122 -35.66 31.42 30.21
N PHE A 123 -35.69 30.10 30.12
CA PHE A 123 -35.34 29.18 31.18
C PHE A 123 -33.94 29.56 31.72
N SER A 124 -33.86 30.03 32.96
CA SER A 124 -32.61 30.21 33.69
C SER A 124 -32.07 28.84 34.12
N GLY A 125 -31.65 28.04 33.15
CA GLY A 125 -30.95 26.78 33.38
C GLY A 125 -29.45 27.04 33.31
N LYS A 126 -28.73 26.74 34.39
CA LYS A 126 -27.26 26.68 34.43
C LYS A 126 -26.78 26.05 33.12
N ARG A 127 -26.18 26.83 32.21
CA ARG A 127 -25.65 26.30 30.95
C ARG A 127 -24.65 25.22 31.34
N SER A 128 -25.05 23.97 31.13
CA SER A 128 -24.22 22.82 31.45
C SER A 128 -22.87 23.07 30.79
N TRP A 129 -21.79 23.10 31.58
CA TRP A 129 -20.45 23.32 31.06
C TRP A 129 -20.15 22.31 29.94
N LEU A 130 -20.72 21.10 30.02
CA LEU A 130 -20.74 20.11 28.95
C LEU A 130 -21.45 20.64 27.70
N ALA A 131 -22.64 21.23 27.78
CA ALA A 131 -23.30 21.79 26.59
C ALA A 131 -22.48 22.92 25.92
N ILE A 132 -21.76 23.73 26.70
CA ILE A 132 -20.83 24.75 26.17
C ILE A 132 -19.58 24.09 25.56
N MET A 133 -19.03 23.07 26.22
CA MET A 133 -17.88 22.30 25.75
C MET A 133 -18.19 21.59 24.43
N PHE A 134 -19.30 20.85 24.38
CA PHE A 134 -19.83 20.21 23.17
C PHE A 134 -20.08 21.28 22.09
N TYR A 135 -20.77 22.37 22.40
CA TYR A 135 -20.97 23.46 21.42
C TYR A 135 -19.65 24.02 20.89
N ARG A 136 -18.61 24.20 21.73
CA ARG A 136 -17.29 24.68 21.28
C ARG A 136 -16.52 23.64 20.46
N ILE A 137 -16.70 22.36 20.72
CA ILE A 137 -16.10 21.25 19.98
C ILE A 137 -16.80 21.08 18.61
N PHE A 138 -18.12 21.21 18.55
CA PHE A 138 -18.93 20.93 17.35
C PHE A 138 -19.22 22.15 16.47
N LYS A 139 -19.07 23.39 16.97
CA LYS A 139 -19.39 24.60 16.20
C LYS A 139 -18.33 24.97 15.16
N ASN A 140 -17.06 24.70 15.45
CA ASN A 140 -15.98 25.09 14.55
C ASN A 140 -15.61 23.89 13.67
N PRO A 141 -15.78 23.94 12.34
CA PRO A 141 -15.14 22.96 11.48
C PRO A 141 -13.65 23.00 11.81
N THR A 142 -13.11 21.86 12.20
CA THR A 142 -11.68 21.72 12.50
C THR A 142 -11.09 20.99 11.30
N PRO A 143 -10.44 21.69 10.34
CA PRO A 143 -9.93 21.06 9.13
C PRO A 143 -9.01 19.86 9.43
N THR A 144 -8.31 19.90 10.57
CA THR A 144 -7.52 18.80 11.08
C THR A 144 -8.35 17.57 11.45
N LEU A 145 -9.49 17.74 12.14
CA LEU A 145 -10.36 16.62 12.49
C LEU A 145 -10.99 16.00 11.24
N ASP A 146 -11.46 16.83 10.32
CA ASP A 146 -12.03 16.34 9.05
C ASP A 146 -11.00 15.54 8.25
N ARG A 147 -9.76 16.02 8.18
CA ARG A 147 -8.65 15.28 7.55
C ARG A 147 -8.31 13.98 8.29
N MET A 148 -8.33 13.98 9.63
CA MET A 148 -8.17 12.75 10.43
C MET A 148 -9.28 11.74 10.17
N VAL A 149 -10.54 12.19 10.09
CA VAL A 149 -11.68 11.33 9.78
C VAL A 149 -11.54 10.76 8.37
N LYS A 150 -11.16 11.55 7.37
CA LYS A 150 -10.88 11.06 6.01
C LYS A 150 -9.76 10.02 6.01
N PHE A 151 -8.67 10.29 6.73
CA PHE A 151 -7.53 9.38 6.83
C PHE A 151 -7.92 8.04 7.45
N ILE A 152 -8.51 8.07 8.64
CA ILE A 152 -8.85 6.86 9.41
C ILE A 152 -10.06 6.13 8.82
N SER A 153 -10.95 6.80 8.10
CA SER A 153 -12.07 6.14 7.42
C SER A 153 -11.65 5.44 6.12
N SER A 154 -10.49 5.80 5.55
CA SER A 154 -9.97 5.13 4.36
C SER A 154 -9.27 3.81 4.73
N SER A 155 -9.49 2.76 3.93
CA SER A 155 -8.81 1.46 4.12
C SER A 155 -7.28 1.62 4.12
N SER A 156 -6.74 2.44 3.21
CA SER A 156 -5.30 2.75 3.15
C SER A 156 -4.79 3.42 4.42
N GLY A 157 -5.49 4.44 4.92
CA GLY A 157 -5.07 5.14 6.14
C GLY A 157 -5.13 4.25 7.38
N GLN A 158 -6.15 3.38 7.48
CA GLN A 158 -6.21 2.36 8.54
C GLN A 158 -5.00 1.42 8.48
N ASP A 159 -4.65 0.90 7.30
CA ASP A 159 -3.45 0.07 7.14
C ASP A 159 -2.19 0.80 7.63
N LYS A 160 -2.00 2.09 7.30
CA LYS A 160 -0.81 2.83 7.76
C LYS A 160 -0.77 3.03 9.27
N VAL A 161 -1.91 3.29 9.91
CA VAL A 161 -2.00 3.33 11.38
C VAL A 161 -1.62 1.99 11.98
N TRP A 162 -2.23 0.90 11.49
CA TRP A 162 -1.99 -0.43 12.01
C TRP A 162 -0.57 -0.91 11.75
N MET A 163 0.00 -0.60 10.59
CA MET A 163 1.39 -0.83 10.24
C MET A 163 2.33 -0.14 11.24
N PHE A 164 2.07 1.14 11.53
CA PHE A 164 2.88 1.90 12.47
C PHE A 164 2.83 1.26 13.87
N VAL A 165 1.63 0.95 14.38
CA VAL A 165 1.46 0.30 15.68
C VAL A 165 2.15 -1.06 15.70
N GLN A 166 2.00 -1.88 14.66
CA GLN A 166 2.61 -3.21 14.56
C GLN A 166 4.13 -3.16 14.70
N TYR A 167 4.80 -2.29 13.93
CA TYR A 167 6.26 -2.24 13.94
C TYR A 167 6.81 -1.48 15.14
N PHE A 168 6.15 -0.40 15.56
CA PHE A 168 6.58 0.37 16.73
C PHE A 168 6.49 -0.47 18.01
N THR A 169 5.48 -1.34 18.11
CA THR A 169 5.36 -2.27 19.23
C THR A 169 6.52 -3.28 19.30
N LYS A 170 7.16 -3.67 18.19
CA LYS A 170 8.40 -4.47 18.22
C LYS A 170 9.57 -3.71 18.87
N VAL A 171 9.70 -2.41 18.58
CA VAL A 171 10.69 -1.55 19.25
C VAL A 171 10.38 -1.44 20.74
N LEU A 172 9.12 -1.19 21.11
CA LEU A 172 8.70 -1.14 22.51
C LEU A 172 8.92 -2.47 23.24
N ARG A 173 8.68 -3.61 22.59
CA ARG A 173 8.96 -4.95 23.13
C ARG A 173 10.43 -5.08 23.53
N TYR A 174 11.35 -4.67 22.66
CA TYR A 174 12.78 -4.65 22.95
C TYR A 174 13.11 -3.72 24.13
N LEU A 175 12.58 -2.50 24.12
CA LEU A 175 12.81 -1.51 25.18
C LEU A 175 12.25 -1.97 26.54
N PHE A 176 11.11 -2.67 26.57
CA PHE A 176 10.57 -3.23 27.80
C PHE A 176 11.36 -4.44 28.29
N ALA A 177 11.84 -5.30 27.39
CA ALA A 177 12.71 -6.41 27.75
C ALA A 177 14.04 -5.92 28.34
N MET A 178 14.66 -4.90 27.75
CA MET A 178 15.89 -4.27 28.26
C MET A 178 15.69 -3.68 29.67
N ARG A 179 14.49 -3.17 29.96
CA ARG A 179 14.10 -2.67 31.30
C ARG A 179 13.57 -3.76 32.24
N ARG A 180 13.74 -5.05 31.93
CA ARG A 180 13.26 -6.20 32.71
C ARG A 180 11.73 -6.21 32.94
N ARG A 181 10.95 -5.51 32.11
CA ARG A 181 9.48 -5.48 32.15
C ARG A 181 8.89 -6.58 31.26
N HIS A 182 9.21 -7.84 31.56
CA HIS A 182 8.85 -8.99 30.73
C HIS A 182 7.34 -9.15 30.48
N GLY A 183 6.50 -8.80 31.46
CA GLY A 183 5.04 -8.83 31.29
C GLY A 183 4.53 -7.84 30.24
N LEU A 184 5.06 -6.61 30.21
CA LEU A 184 4.70 -5.62 29.19
C LEU A 184 5.26 -6.00 27.83
N ALA A 185 6.51 -6.48 27.78
CA ALA A 185 7.12 -6.96 26.54
C ALA A 185 6.28 -8.07 25.89
N LYS A 186 5.77 -9.03 26.68
CA LYS A 186 4.88 -10.09 26.19
C LYS A 186 3.57 -9.52 25.63
N ARG A 187 2.88 -8.65 26.38
CA ARG A 187 1.59 -8.04 25.96
C ARG A 187 1.71 -7.27 24.65
N VAL A 188 2.77 -6.47 24.53
CA VAL A 188 3.04 -5.65 23.35
C VAL A 188 3.46 -6.52 22.15
N GLY A 189 4.19 -7.62 22.40
CA GLY A 189 4.48 -8.63 21.37
C GLY A 189 3.22 -9.32 20.86
N THR A 190 2.28 -9.68 21.74
CA THR A 190 0.98 -10.24 21.34
C THR A 190 0.18 -9.26 20.48
N LEU A 191 0.14 -7.97 20.85
CA LEU A 191 -0.51 -6.93 20.06
C LEU A 191 0.11 -6.83 18.64
N SER A 192 1.45 -6.82 18.55
CA SER A 192 2.15 -6.80 17.26
C SER A 192 1.77 -8.00 16.38
N GLY A 193 1.69 -9.21 16.96
CA GLY A 193 1.29 -10.43 16.26
C GLY A 193 -0.13 -10.38 15.71
N ILE A 194 -1.11 -9.96 16.52
CA ILE A 194 -2.51 -9.84 16.11
C ILE A 194 -2.67 -8.84 14.97
N ILE A 195 -2.03 -7.68 15.08
CA ILE A 195 -2.11 -6.66 14.01
C ILE A 195 -1.42 -7.15 12.74
N SER A 196 -0.27 -7.82 12.86
CA SER A 196 0.43 -8.39 11.71
C SER A 196 -0.45 -9.37 10.94
N ASP A 197 -1.15 -10.25 11.66
CA ASP A 197 -2.05 -11.23 11.07
C ASP A 197 -3.25 -10.57 10.38
N TYR A 198 -3.94 -9.65 11.07
CA TYR A 198 -5.01 -8.84 10.49
C TYR A 198 -4.59 -8.14 9.20
N ARG A 199 -3.37 -7.58 9.17
CA ARG A 199 -2.85 -6.90 7.98
C ARG A 199 -2.57 -7.84 6.82
N ILE A 200 -2.15 -9.09 7.06
CA ILE A 200 -2.01 -10.06 5.97
C ILE A 200 -3.39 -10.44 5.44
N MET A 201 -4.34 -10.70 6.36
CA MET A 201 -5.73 -10.99 6.01
C MET A 201 -6.38 -9.86 5.19
N SER A 202 -6.16 -8.59 5.57
CA SER A 202 -6.74 -7.46 4.83
C SER A 202 -6.21 -7.36 3.40
N ARG A 203 -4.99 -7.83 3.13
CA ARG A 203 -4.41 -7.85 1.78
C ARG A 203 -5.00 -8.92 0.85
N LEU A 204 -5.87 -9.80 1.35
CA LEU A 204 -6.62 -10.72 0.49
C LEU A 204 -7.46 -9.97 -0.56
N THR A 205 -7.92 -8.75 -0.24
CA THR A 205 -8.70 -7.92 -1.17
C THR A 205 -7.86 -7.13 -2.17
N ASP A 206 -6.53 -7.06 -1.99
CA ASP A 206 -5.66 -6.18 -2.76
C ASP A 206 -5.36 -6.69 -4.19
N LEU A 207 -5.71 -7.94 -4.50
CA LEU A 207 -5.60 -8.48 -5.85
C LEU A 207 -6.52 -7.75 -6.84
N VAL A 208 -7.68 -7.27 -6.41
CA VAL A 208 -8.63 -6.56 -7.28
C VAL A 208 -8.08 -5.18 -7.73
N PRO A 209 -7.63 -4.30 -6.81
CA PRO A 209 -6.91 -3.08 -7.18
C PRO A 209 -5.67 -3.34 -8.04
N MET A 210 -4.99 -4.47 -7.85
CA MET A 210 -3.84 -4.83 -8.68
C MET A 210 -4.21 -4.96 -10.17
N PHE A 211 -5.32 -5.63 -10.49
CA PHE A 211 -5.79 -5.73 -11.89
C PHE A 211 -6.17 -4.38 -12.49
N GLN A 212 -6.75 -3.48 -11.69
CA GLN A 212 -7.01 -2.10 -12.11
C GLN A 212 -5.71 -1.37 -12.43
N TYR A 213 -4.67 -1.54 -11.59
CA TYR A 213 -3.36 -0.92 -11.81
C TYR A 213 -2.64 -1.47 -13.05
N LEU A 214 -2.74 -2.78 -13.32
CA LEU A 214 -2.23 -3.38 -14.56
C LEU A 214 -2.83 -2.70 -15.79
N ARG A 215 -4.15 -2.51 -15.81
CA ARG A 215 -4.83 -1.79 -16.91
C ARG A 215 -4.37 -0.33 -17.00
N TYR A 216 -4.24 0.35 -15.86
CA TYR A 216 -3.82 1.75 -15.82
C TYR A 216 -2.43 1.95 -16.46
N VAL A 217 -1.45 1.10 -16.12
CA VAL A 217 -0.08 1.18 -16.67
C VAL A 217 -0.06 0.96 -18.18
N GLU A 218 -0.95 0.13 -18.72
CA GLU A 218 -1.06 -0.07 -20.17
C GLU A 218 -1.76 1.09 -20.89
N GLN A 219 -2.74 1.72 -20.23
CA GLN A 219 -3.47 2.87 -20.78
C GLN A 219 -2.69 4.18 -20.68
N ASN A 220 -1.77 4.28 -19.72
CA ASN A 220 -0.99 5.48 -19.43
C ASN A 220 0.51 5.16 -19.53
N PRO A 221 1.04 4.97 -20.76
CA PRO A 221 2.40 4.53 -20.93
C PRO A 221 3.41 5.57 -20.43
N SER A 222 4.43 5.08 -19.73
CA SER A 222 5.56 5.85 -19.22
C SER A 222 6.34 6.56 -20.34
N GLN A 223 6.98 7.69 -20.00
CA GLN A 223 7.72 8.57 -20.94
C GLN A 223 8.81 7.85 -21.76
N SER A 224 9.29 6.69 -21.29
CA SER A 224 10.28 5.88 -22.00
C SER A 224 9.90 4.40 -21.98
N ARG A 225 10.28 3.66 -23.03
CA ARG A 225 10.09 2.20 -23.11
C ARG A 225 10.75 1.45 -21.96
N THR A 226 11.91 1.92 -21.50
CA THR A 226 12.61 1.32 -20.35
C THR A 226 11.79 1.47 -19.08
N LEU A 227 11.21 2.64 -18.84
CA LEU A 227 10.37 2.87 -17.66
C LEU A 227 9.08 2.06 -17.76
N GLN A 228 8.42 2.03 -18.93
CA GLN A 228 7.24 1.19 -19.15
C GLN A 228 7.50 -0.30 -18.88
N ASN A 229 8.63 -0.83 -19.37
CA ASN A 229 8.99 -2.22 -19.12
C ASN A 229 9.35 -2.47 -17.64
N THR A 230 9.86 -1.46 -16.95
CA THR A 230 10.10 -1.51 -15.49
C THR A 230 8.77 -1.63 -14.75
N ASP A 231 7.78 -0.82 -15.12
CA ASP A 231 6.45 -0.83 -14.51
C ASP A 231 5.73 -2.17 -14.75
N ARG A 232 5.82 -2.70 -15.98
CA ARG A 232 5.30 -4.04 -16.32
C ARG A 232 5.98 -5.14 -15.52
N LEU A 233 7.31 -5.07 -15.35
CA LEU A 233 8.06 -6.06 -14.56
C LEU A 233 7.65 -6.00 -13.07
N MET A 234 7.53 -4.80 -12.51
CA MET A 234 7.02 -4.61 -11.16
C MET A 234 5.61 -5.21 -11.00
N ASN A 235 4.73 -4.98 -11.97
CA ASN A 235 3.38 -5.56 -11.97
C ASN A 235 3.39 -7.09 -12.02
N LEU A 236 4.25 -7.68 -12.86
CA LEU A 236 4.41 -9.13 -12.94
C LEU A 236 4.89 -9.72 -11.61
N LEU A 237 5.84 -9.07 -10.94
CA LEU A 237 6.34 -9.50 -9.63
C LEU A 237 5.25 -9.47 -8.56
N LEU A 238 4.40 -8.43 -8.56
CA LEU A 238 3.26 -8.36 -7.64
C LEU A 238 2.16 -9.38 -7.98
N LEU A 239 1.95 -9.68 -9.26
CA LEU A 239 1.02 -10.73 -9.69
C LEU A 239 1.46 -12.12 -9.22
N CYS A 240 2.77 -12.37 -9.10
CA CYS A 240 3.30 -13.58 -8.46
C CYS A 240 3.26 -13.51 -6.92
N TYR A 241 3.49 -12.34 -6.33
CA TYR A 241 3.50 -12.11 -4.89
C TYR A 241 2.16 -12.44 -4.23
N TYR A 242 1.07 -11.81 -4.68
CA TYR A 242 -0.22 -11.85 -3.96
C TYR A 242 -0.80 -13.25 -3.85
N PRO A 243 -0.88 -14.07 -4.92
CA PRO A 243 -1.40 -15.44 -4.81
C PRO A 243 -0.60 -16.29 -3.81
N LEU A 244 0.73 -16.14 -3.76
CA LEU A 244 1.57 -16.88 -2.82
C LEU A 244 1.38 -16.39 -1.37
N GLU A 245 1.22 -15.08 -1.15
CA GLU A 245 0.86 -14.54 0.17
C GLU A 245 -0.51 -15.05 0.63
N HIS A 246 -1.48 -15.15 -0.29
CA HIS A 246 -2.82 -15.65 0.00
C HIS A 246 -2.79 -17.14 0.37
N ILE A 247 -2.07 -17.96 -0.40
CA ILE A 247 -1.86 -19.38 -0.08
C ILE A 247 -1.20 -19.53 1.29
N TYR A 248 -0.16 -18.74 1.58
CA TYR A 248 0.50 -18.74 2.88
C TYR A 248 -0.49 -18.44 4.02
N TRP A 249 -1.30 -17.38 3.91
CA TRP A 249 -2.22 -17.00 4.98
C TRP A 249 -3.33 -18.04 5.18
N LEU A 250 -3.94 -18.53 4.09
CA LEU A 250 -4.98 -19.55 4.14
C LEU A 250 -4.46 -20.88 4.72
N GLY A 251 -3.25 -21.29 4.33
CA GLY A 251 -2.61 -22.50 4.82
C GLY A 251 -2.18 -22.38 6.29
N ALA A 252 -1.62 -21.23 6.70
CA ALA A 252 -1.25 -20.95 8.09
C ALA A 252 -2.45 -21.02 9.06
N HIS A 253 -3.67 -20.77 8.55
CA HIS A 253 -4.93 -20.87 9.30
C HIS A 253 -5.65 -22.20 9.11
N ASN A 254 -5.06 -23.16 8.40
CA ASN A 254 -5.68 -24.47 8.09
C ASN A 254 -7.03 -24.35 7.37
N ILE A 255 -7.22 -23.30 6.57
CA ILE A 255 -8.43 -23.13 5.75
C ILE A 255 -8.34 -24.00 4.49
N ILE A 256 -7.14 -24.13 3.93
CA ILE A 256 -6.82 -25.05 2.84
C ILE A 256 -5.92 -26.18 3.36
N ALA A 257 -6.14 -27.40 2.86
CA ALA A 257 -5.39 -28.58 3.26
C ALA A 257 -4.09 -28.68 2.44
N ILE A 258 -3.05 -27.96 2.86
CA ILE A 258 -1.70 -28.04 2.30
C ILE A 258 -0.68 -28.36 3.40
N SER A 259 0.46 -28.92 3.03
CA SER A 259 1.50 -29.29 3.98
C SER A 259 2.20 -28.06 4.58
N GLU A 260 2.77 -28.20 5.78
CA GLU A 260 3.51 -27.11 6.44
C GLU A 260 4.69 -26.60 5.59
N SER A 261 5.33 -27.49 4.83
CA SER A 261 6.43 -27.13 3.93
C SER A 261 5.96 -26.31 2.73
N GLU A 262 4.75 -26.55 2.24
CA GLU A 262 4.11 -25.73 1.19
C GLU A 262 3.74 -24.36 1.74
N VAL A 263 3.15 -24.27 2.94
CA VAL A 263 2.86 -22.99 3.62
C VAL A 263 4.13 -22.16 3.74
N GLU A 264 5.20 -22.75 4.31
CA GLU A 264 6.49 -22.07 4.47
C GLU A 264 7.06 -21.63 3.11
N SER A 265 7.01 -22.51 2.11
CA SER A 265 7.54 -22.22 0.77
C SER A 265 6.77 -21.08 0.09
N SER A 266 5.43 -21.05 0.20
CA SER A 266 4.61 -19.96 -0.31
C SER A 266 4.96 -18.62 0.33
N GLY A 267 5.15 -18.60 1.66
CA GLY A 267 5.56 -17.39 2.38
C GLY A 267 6.95 -16.89 1.98
N ILE A 268 7.91 -17.80 1.75
CA ILE A 268 9.26 -17.43 1.32
C ILE A 268 9.27 -16.92 -0.11
N TRP A 269 8.60 -17.61 -1.03
CA TRP A 269 8.58 -17.22 -2.44
C TRP A 269 7.83 -15.91 -2.65
N SER A 270 6.74 -15.65 -1.93
CA SER A 270 6.09 -14.34 -1.95
C SER A 270 7.10 -13.27 -1.53
N CYS A 271 7.78 -13.43 -0.38
CA CYS A 271 8.78 -12.47 0.07
C CYS A 271 9.94 -12.26 -0.92
N ARG A 272 10.33 -13.29 -1.68
CA ARG A 272 11.35 -13.18 -2.75
C ARG A 272 10.87 -12.34 -3.93
N PHE A 273 9.62 -12.52 -4.37
CA PHE A 273 9.03 -11.65 -5.39
C PHE A 273 8.93 -10.20 -4.91
N TRP A 274 8.60 -9.99 -3.64
CA TRP A 274 8.63 -8.65 -3.06
C TRP A 274 10.05 -8.08 -2.98
N ALA A 275 11.05 -8.88 -2.60
CA ALA A 275 12.44 -8.44 -2.60
C ALA A 275 12.92 -8.06 -4.02
N ALA A 276 12.59 -8.89 -5.02
CA ALA A 276 12.85 -8.57 -6.43
C ALA A 276 12.14 -7.28 -6.85
N TRP A 277 10.90 -7.08 -6.44
CA TRP A 277 10.15 -5.84 -6.71
C TRP A 277 10.87 -4.62 -6.13
N VAL A 278 11.36 -4.68 -4.89
CA VAL A 278 12.10 -3.57 -4.26
C VAL A 278 13.39 -3.25 -5.04
N VAL A 279 14.09 -4.26 -5.56
CA VAL A 279 15.28 -4.06 -6.41
C VAL A 279 14.91 -3.33 -7.70
N VAL A 280 13.84 -3.75 -8.37
CA VAL A 280 13.33 -3.09 -9.58
C VAL A 280 12.87 -1.66 -9.26
N GLN A 281 12.27 -1.43 -8.08
CA GLN A 281 11.85 -0.11 -7.63
C GLN A 281 13.03 0.85 -7.43
N PHE A 282 14.20 0.39 -6.97
CA PHE A 282 15.39 1.24 -6.94
C PHE A 282 15.84 1.63 -8.35
N PHE A 283 15.70 0.74 -9.34
CA PHE A 283 15.98 1.09 -10.73
C PHE A 283 14.95 2.10 -11.28
N HIS A 284 13.66 1.93 -10.97
CA HIS A 284 12.61 2.90 -11.30
C HIS A 284 12.96 4.28 -10.72
N LEU A 285 13.25 4.37 -9.41
CA LEU A 285 13.64 5.62 -8.74
C LEU A 285 14.91 6.23 -9.35
N TYR A 286 15.88 5.42 -9.76
CA TYR A 286 17.06 5.91 -10.45
C TYR A 286 16.71 6.59 -11.78
N LYS A 287 15.83 5.98 -12.58
CA LYS A 287 15.36 6.55 -13.86
C LYS A 287 14.54 7.82 -13.64
N GLU A 288 13.63 7.81 -12.70
CA GLU A 288 12.85 8.99 -12.31
C GLU A 288 13.77 10.15 -11.88
N ARG A 289 14.82 9.87 -11.11
CA ARG A 289 15.81 10.87 -10.71
C ARG A 289 16.54 11.49 -11.90
N GLN A 290 16.81 10.71 -12.94
CA GLN A 290 17.41 11.25 -14.17
C GLN A 290 16.44 12.17 -14.91
N ILE A 291 15.17 11.79 -15.02
CA ILE A 291 14.12 12.60 -15.64
C ILE A 291 13.95 13.92 -14.89
N LEU A 292 13.85 13.89 -13.56
CA LEU A 292 13.72 15.10 -12.74
C LEU A 292 14.92 16.04 -12.88
N LYS A 293 16.14 15.50 -12.95
CA LYS A 293 17.34 16.30 -13.20
C LYS A 293 17.36 16.92 -14.60
N ALA A 294 16.94 16.17 -15.62
CA ALA A 294 16.85 16.65 -16.99
C ALA A 294 15.78 17.75 -17.13
N ARG A 295 14.59 17.53 -16.55
CA ARG A 295 13.49 18.50 -16.49
C ARG A 295 13.96 19.81 -15.85
N LYS A 296 14.64 19.72 -14.69
CA LYS A 296 15.21 20.90 -14.01
C LYS A 296 16.22 21.67 -14.86
N ARG A 297 17.09 20.97 -15.60
CA ARG A 297 18.07 21.63 -16.50
C ARG A 297 17.37 22.33 -17.66
N ALA A 298 16.39 21.66 -18.27
CA ALA A 298 15.62 22.21 -19.38
C ALA A 298 14.87 23.50 -19.00
N CYS A 299 14.45 23.66 -17.74
CA CYS A 299 13.86 24.91 -17.25
C CYS A 299 14.82 26.10 -17.32
N PHE A 300 16.12 25.89 -17.07
CA PHE A 300 17.13 26.96 -17.09
C PHE A 300 17.70 27.22 -18.49
N GLU A 301 17.56 26.27 -19.41
CA GLU A 301 17.99 26.41 -20.81
C GLU A 301 16.95 27.12 -21.68
N LYS A 302 15.68 27.13 -21.26
CA LYS A 302 14.61 27.84 -21.96
C LYS A 302 14.65 29.33 -21.65
N THR A 303 15.17 30.12 -22.59
CA THR A 303 15.31 31.58 -22.46
C THR A 303 13.98 32.36 -22.52
N ASP A 304 12.93 31.77 -23.10
CA ASP A 304 11.63 32.42 -23.37
C ASP A 304 10.50 32.04 -22.38
N MET A 305 10.81 31.36 -21.28
CA MET A 305 9.78 31.05 -20.27
C MET A 305 9.45 32.28 -19.43
N ASP A 306 8.15 32.59 -19.28
CA ASP A 306 7.70 33.60 -18.33
C ASP A 306 8.17 33.27 -16.90
N ALA A 307 8.50 34.31 -16.12
CA ALA A 307 9.02 34.14 -14.77
C ALA A 307 8.03 33.39 -13.86
N THR A 308 6.73 33.61 -14.04
CA THR A 308 5.66 32.94 -13.27
C THR A 308 5.60 31.46 -13.59
N ASP A 309 5.70 31.11 -14.87
CA ASP A 309 5.64 29.72 -15.33
C ASP A 309 6.91 28.95 -14.98
N LEU A 310 8.08 29.61 -15.03
CA LEU A 310 9.33 29.06 -14.52
C LEU A 310 9.24 28.78 -13.01
N GLN A 311 8.68 29.69 -12.23
CA GLN A 311 8.51 29.49 -10.79
C GLN A 311 7.61 28.29 -10.49
N LYS A 312 6.43 28.22 -11.14
CA LYS A 312 5.51 27.08 -10.97
C LYS A 312 6.19 25.76 -11.33
N GLU A 313 6.94 25.72 -12.42
CA GLU A 313 7.66 24.52 -12.85
C GLU A 313 8.79 24.12 -11.89
N LEU A 314 9.51 25.09 -11.31
CA LEU A 314 10.51 24.79 -10.28
C LEU A 314 9.86 24.27 -9.00
N GLU A 315 8.71 24.80 -8.60
CA GLU A 315 7.93 24.32 -7.46
C GLU A 315 7.43 22.89 -7.67
N THR A 316 6.91 22.55 -8.87
CA THR A 316 6.48 21.17 -9.20
C THR A 316 7.65 20.20 -9.16
N ILE A 317 8.82 20.60 -9.67
CA ILE A 317 10.05 19.80 -9.63
C ILE A 317 10.54 19.61 -8.20
N GLU A 318 10.52 20.66 -7.36
CA GLU A 318 10.92 20.54 -5.95
C GLU A 318 9.97 19.60 -5.20
N GLN A 319 8.67 19.70 -5.47
CA GLN A 319 7.66 18.85 -4.90
C GLN A 319 7.86 17.38 -5.32
N ALA A 320 8.09 17.11 -6.61
CA ALA A 320 8.42 15.77 -7.09
C ALA A 320 9.74 15.23 -6.50
N ASN A 321 10.73 16.10 -6.26
CA ASN A 321 11.96 15.71 -5.57
C ASN A 321 11.71 15.28 -4.12
N LYS A 322 10.82 15.97 -3.39
CA LYS A 322 10.44 15.58 -2.03
C LYS A 322 9.76 14.21 -2.02
N ASP A 323 8.83 14.00 -2.94
CA ASP A 323 8.10 12.73 -3.06
C ASP A 323 9.06 11.59 -3.44
N TRP A 324 10.02 11.84 -4.33
CA TRP A 324 11.12 10.91 -4.65
C TRP A 324 11.95 10.50 -3.42
N TYR A 325 12.33 11.46 -2.57
CA TYR A 325 13.07 11.15 -1.34
C TYR A 325 12.26 10.30 -0.36
N ILE A 326 10.96 10.56 -0.25
CA ILE A 326 10.07 9.76 0.59
C ILE A 326 9.99 8.33 0.05
N GLN A 327 9.83 8.16 -1.26
CA GLN A 327 9.83 6.83 -1.89
C GLN A 327 11.16 6.09 -1.70
N LEU A 328 12.29 6.80 -1.79
CA LEU A 328 13.59 6.22 -1.49
C LEU A 328 13.67 5.74 -0.04
N ILE A 329 13.22 6.54 0.94
CA ILE A 329 13.23 6.16 2.36
C ILE A 329 12.35 4.95 2.63
N ILE A 330 11.15 4.90 2.04
CA ILE A 330 10.23 3.76 2.16
C ILE A 330 10.90 2.48 1.65
N ASN A 331 11.45 2.51 0.43
CA ASN A 331 12.05 1.34 -0.20
C ASN A 331 13.37 0.93 0.45
N ALA A 332 14.20 1.89 0.89
CA ALA A 332 15.39 1.62 1.69
C ALA A 332 15.07 0.97 3.03
N SER A 333 13.92 1.31 3.62
CA SER A 333 13.44 0.69 4.85
C SER A 333 12.90 -0.72 4.60
N TYR A 334 12.20 -0.95 3.50
CA TYR A 334 11.70 -2.28 3.15
C TYR A 334 12.80 -3.24 2.72
N PHE A 335 13.84 -2.76 2.03
CA PHE A 335 14.89 -3.61 1.47
C PHE A 335 15.51 -4.64 2.46
N PRO A 336 15.98 -4.26 3.67
CA PRO A 336 16.48 -5.25 4.62
C PRO A 336 15.38 -6.21 5.12
N LEU A 337 14.13 -5.76 5.18
CA LEU A 337 13.00 -6.57 5.63
C LEU A 337 12.62 -7.64 4.60
N THR A 338 12.56 -7.27 3.32
CA THR A 338 12.23 -8.21 2.25
C THR A 338 13.30 -9.29 2.12
N ILE A 339 14.58 -8.95 2.31
CA ILE A 339 15.67 -9.93 2.41
C ILE A 339 15.48 -10.83 3.64
N HIS A 340 15.21 -10.25 4.81
CA HIS A 340 14.98 -11.00 6.04
C HIS A 340 13.89 -12.06 5.89
N TRP A 341 12.75 -11.70 5.30
CA TRP A 341 11.62 -12.62 5.10
C TRP A 341 11.79 -13.59 3.92
N SER A 342 12.76 -13.35 3.04
CA SER A 342 13.09 -14.25 1.91
C SER A 342 13.96 -15.46 2.31
N LEU A 343 14.41 -15.52 3.57
CA LEU A 343 15.34 -16.54 4.08
C LEU A 343 14.64 -17.44 5.11
N ARG A 344 14.80 -18.76 4.96
CA ARG A 344 14.34 -19.76 5.95
C ARG A 344 14.91 -19.52 7.35
N HIS A 345 16.18 -19.13 7.38
CA HIS A 345 16.94 -18.92 8.62
C HIS A 345 17.62 -17.57 8.59
N SER A 346 16.85 -16.52 8.88
CA SER A 346 17.41 -15.18 9.01
C SER A 346 17.83 -14.88 10.43
N THR A 347 19.02 -14.29 10.59
CA THR A 347 19.55 -13.79 11.87
C THR A 347 19.21 -12.32 12.12
N PHE A 348 18.38 -11.72 11.26
CA PHE A 348 18.03 -10.31 11.35
C PHE A 348 17.29 -9.99 12.67
N PRO A 349 17.75 -9.03 13.48
CA PRO A 349 17.14 -8.74 14.78
C PRO A 349 15.69 -8.23 14.67
N ASP A 350 14.78 -8.78 15.48
CA ASP A 350 13.37 -8.35 15.51
C ASP A 350 13.19 -6.87 15.90
N VAL A 351 14.12 -6.30 16.68
CA VAL A 351 14.11 -4.85 16.96
C VAL A 351 14.37 -4.03 15.70
N LEU A 352 15.25 -4.49 14.80
CA LEU A 352 15.50 -3.83 13.52
C LEU A 352 14.31 -3.99 12.58
N VAL A 353 13.60 -5.13 12.62
CA VAL A 353 12.29 -5.26 11.94
C VAL A 353 11.33 -4.17 12.39
N GLY A 354 11.28 -3.91 13.70
CA GLY A 354 10.54 -2.80 14.27
C GLY A 354 10.99 -1.43 13.76
N VAL A 355 12.30 -1.15 13.80
CA VAL A 355 12.85 0.16 13.39
C VAL A 355 12.56 0.47 11.92
N PHE A 356 12.95 -0.42 11.01
CA PHE A 356 12.75 -0.20 9.57
C PHE A 356 11.26 -0.19 9.22
N GLY A 357 10.47 -1.07 9.81
CA GLY A 357 9.02 -1.10 9.59
C GLY A 357 8.32 0.16 10.09
N THR A 358 8.75 0.74 11.22
CA THR A 358 8.22 2.01 11.73
C THR A 358 8.56 3.18 10.81
N ILE A 359 9.80 3.25 10.29
CA ILE A 359 10.20 4.29 9.34
C ILE A 359 9.36 4.21 8.07
N ALA A 360 9.23 3.01 7.48
CA ALA A 360 8.39 2.79 6.31
C ALA A 360 6.92 3.16 6.56
N ALA A 361 6.37 2.78 7.73
CA ALA A 361 4.99 3.08 8.11
C ALA A 361 4.75 4.59 8.26
N ALA A 362 5.66 5.29 8.94
CA ALA A 362 5.56 6.73 9.16
C ALA A 362 5.67 7.51 7.84
N ALA A 363 6.60 7.12 6.96
CA ALA A 363 6.75 7.74 5.65
C ALA A 363 5.51 7.54 4.76
N GLN A 364 4.94 6.34 4.70
CA GLN A 364 3.70 6.08 3.97
C GLN A 364 2.49 6.81 4.59
N ALA A 365 2.39 6.83 5.92
CA ALA A 365 1.33 7.58 6.62
C ALA A 365 1.42 9.08 6.28
N TYR A 366 2.63 9.64 6.20
CA TYR A 366 2.86 11.01 5.78
C TYR A 366 2.43 11.26 4.33
N THR A 367 2.81 10.39 3.39
CA THR A 367 2.38 10.48 1.98
C THR A 367 0.86 10.47 1.86
N LYS A 368 0.21 9.53 2.53
CA LYS A 368 -1.26 9.42 2.54
C LYS A 368 -1.93 10.61 3.23
N TRP A 369 -1.33 11.12 4.31
CA TRP A 369 -1.86 12.31 4.98
C TRP A 369 -1.82 13.50 4.05
N LYS A 370 -0.71 13.69 3.33
CA LYS A 370 -0.47 14.79 2.39
C LYS A 370 -1.44 14.80 1.21
N SER A 371 -1.93 13.64 0.76
CA SER A 371 -2.86 13.53 -0.37
C SER A 371 -4.31 13.91 -0.04
N LEU A 372 -4.67 13.96 1.25
CA LEU A 372 -5.99 14.41 1.75
C LEU A 372 -6.04 15.91 1.95
#